data_AF-A0A9X3JQN8-F1
#
_entry.id   AF-A0A9X3JQN8-F1
#
_cell.length_a   1.000
_cell.length_b   1.000
_cell.length_c   1.000
_cell.angle_alpha   90.00
_cell.angle_beta   90.00
_cell.angle_gamma   90.00
#
_symmetry.space_group_name_H-M   'P 1'
#
loop_
_entity.id
_entity.type
_entity.pdbx_description
1 polymer ?
#
loop_
_entity_poly.entity_id
_entity_poly.type
_entity_poly.pdbx_seq_one_letter_code
_entity_poly.pdbx_strand_id
1 'polypeptide(L)'
;MNAFSESLRQEVTGRGVRISLVEPGAVATELTDHITQPEAKRASQEMAAGMTRLQAEDIARAVLYVVSQPSHVAVNEVLVRPTDQER
;
A
#
# COMPACT_ATOMS: atom_id res chain seq x y z
N MET A 1 3.16 7.66 -10.44
CA MET A 1 1.99 6.90 -9.95
C MET A 1 1.17 7.88 -9.11
N ASN A 2 -0.13 7.64 -8.89
CA ASN A 2 -1.05 8.45 -8.04
C ASN A 2 -1.93 9.46 -8.80
N ALA A 3 -1.73 9.63 -10.12
CA ALA A 3 -2.49 10.58 -10.94
C ALA A 3 -4.01 10.35 -10.89
N PHE A 4 -4.48 9.10 -10.99
CA PHE A 4 -5.91 8.80 -10.93
C PHE A 4 -6.52 9.17 -9.57
N SER A 5 -5.88 8.75 -8.47
CA SER A 5 -6.36 9.03 -7.12
C SER A 5 -6.41 10.53 -6.85
N GLU A 6 -5.40 11.28 -7.29
CA GLU A 6 -5.35 12.73 -7.11
C GLU A 6 -6.39 13.47 -7.97
N SER A 7 -6.55 13.09 -9.25
CA SER A 7 -7.60 13.66 -10.10
C SER A 7 -8.99 13.39 -9.52
N LEU A 8 -9.28 12.16 -9.09
CA LEU A 8 -10.56 11.81 -8.49
C LEU A 8 -10.80 12.59 -7.19
N ARG A 9 -9.78 12.75 -6.35
CA ARG A 9 -9.86 13.55 -5.11
C ARG A 9 -10.34 14.97 -5.41
N GLN A 10 -9.74 15.63 -6.41
CA GLN A 10 -10.12 16.99 -6.80
C GLN A 10 -11.59 17.07 -7.27
N GLU A 11 -12.07 16.04 -7.97
CA GLU A 11 -13.46 15.99 -8.45
C GLU A 11 -14.50 15.76 -7.33
N VAL A 12 -14.14 15.01 -6.28
CA VAL A 12 -15.12 14.53 -5.28
C VAL A 12 -15.02 15.24 -3.93
N THR A 13 -13.93 15.94 -3.62
CA THR A 13 -13.70 16.52 -2.29
C THR A 13 -14.78 17.53 -1.88
N GLY A 14 -15.35 18.28 -2.83
CA GLY A 14 -16.44 19.22 -2.56
C GLY A 14 -17.77 18.56 -2.18
N ARG A 15 -17.87 17.23 -2.35
CA ARG A 15 -19.04 16.41 -2.01
C ARG A 15 -18.87 15.64 -0.70
N GLY A 16 -17.79 15.91 0.05
CA GLY A 16 -17.49 15.21 1.32
C GLY A 16 -16.97 13.79 1.17
N VAL A 17 -16.62 13.36 -0.06
CA VAL A 17 -15.97 12.07 -0.31
C VAL A 17 -14.46 12.23 -0.16
N ARG A 18 -13.84 11.30 0.59
CA ARG A 18 -12.39 11.26 0.81
C ARG A 18 -11.76 10.18 -0.07
N ILE A 19 -10.63 10.49 -0.69
CA ILE A 19 -9.84 9.55 -1.47
C ILE A 19 -8.52 9.34 -0.74
N SER A 20 -8.11 8.08 -0.60
CA SER A 20 -6.88 7.68 0.06
C SER A 20 -6.18 6.60 -0.74
N LEU A 21 -4.86 6.74 -0.88
CA LEU A 21 -3.99 5.75 -1.49
C LEU A 21 -3.14 5.07 -0.41
N VAL A 22 -3.20 3.74 -0.35
CA VAL A 22 -2.36 2.93 0.54
C VAL A 22 -1.32 2.22 -0.32
N GLU A 23 -0.05 2.42 0.00
CA GLU A 23 1.10 1.96 -0.78
C GLU A 23 1.96 1.02 0.09
N PRO A 24 1.66 -0.29 0.12
CA PRO A 24 2.48 -1.27 0.81
C PRO A 24 3.81 -1.52 0.09
N GLY A 25 4.87 -1.73 0.87
CA GLY A 25 6.10 -2.39 0.46
C GLY A 25 5.95 -3.91 0.41
N ALA A 26 7.00 -4.65 0.75
CA ALA A 26 6.92 -6.11 0.77
C ALA A 26 6.01 -6.63 1.90
N VAL A 27 4.92 -7.30 1.52
CA VAL A 27 3.96 -7.93 2.43
C VAL A 27 3.97 -9.45 2.21
N ALA A 28 3.87 -10.23 3.29
CA ALA A 28 3.74 -11.67 3.24
C ALA A 28 2.30 -12.08 2.88
N THR A 29 1.99 -12.13 1.58
CA THR A 29 0.70 -12.57 1.03
C THR A 29 0.90 -13.57 -0.12
N GLU A 30 -0.19 -14.09 -0.70
CA GLU A 30 -0.10 -15.00 -1.86
C GLU A 30 0.26 -14.28 -3.18
N LEU A 31 0.39 -12.95 -3.19
CA LEU A 31 0.57 -12.15 -4.42
C LEU A 31 1.75 -12.63 -5.27
N THR A 32 2.88 -12.96 -4.65
CA THR A 32 4.10 -13.37 -5.36
C THR A 32 4.00 -14.76 -5.98
N ASP A 33 3.01 -15.58 -5.57
CA ASP A 33 2.85 -16.94 -6.11
C ASP A 33 2.34 -16.92 -7.54
N HIS A 34 1.64 -15.86 -7.93
CA HIS A 34 1.06 -15.64 -9.25
C HIS A 34 2.06 -15.06 -10.27
N ILE A 35 3.32 -14.82 -9.89
CA ILE A 35 4.34 -14.35 -10.84
C ILE A 35 4.64 -15.49 -11.84
N THR A 36 4.29 -15.27 -13.11
CA THR A 36 4.43 -16.26 -14.20
C THR A 36 5.84 -16.30 -14.78
N GLN A 37 6.57 -15.19 -14.76
CA GLN A 37 7.93 -15.09 -15.29
C GLN A 37 8.93 -15.63 -14.27
N PRO A 38 9.68 -16.72 -14.57
CA PRO A 38 10.56 -17.36 -13.58
C PRO A 38 11.65 -16.43 -13.02
N GLU A 39 12.23 -15.58 -13.85
CA GLU A 39 13.26 -14.62 -13.43
C GLU A 39 12.69 -13.57 -12.46
N ALA A 40 11.51 -13.04 -12.76
CA ALA A 40 10.83 -12.09 -11.87
C ALA A 40 10.42 -12.75 -10.53
N LYS A 41 10.00 -14.02 -10.57
CA LYS A 41 9.66 -14.78 -9.35
C LYS A 41 10.90 -14.99 -8.47
N ARG A 42 12.04 -15.37 -9.07
CA ARG A 42 13.32 -15.50 -8.35
C ARG A 42 13.77 -14.16 -7.76
N ALA A 43 13.75 -13.08 -8.54
CA ALA A 43 14.12 -11.75 -8.07
C ALA A 43 13.22 -11.28 -6.90
N SER A 44 11.92 -11.57 -6.95
CA SER A 44 11.00 -11.27 -5.85
C SER A 44 11.33 -12.08 -4.59
N GLN A 45 11.69 -13.35 -4.73
CA GLN A 45 12.11 -14.20 -3.62
C GLN A 45 13.44 -13.75 -3.00
N GLU A 46 14.41 -13.38 -3.83
CA GLU A 46 15.71 -12.86 -3.42
C GLU A 46 15.58 -11.52 -2.68
N MET A 47 14.75 -10.60 -3.20
CA MET A 47 14.46 -9.32 -2.54
C MET A 47 13.84 -9.53 -1.15
N ALA A 48 12.99 -10.55 -0.99
CA ALA A 48 12.36 -10.88 0.28
C ALA A 48 13.27 -11.70 1.22
N ALA A 49 14.40 -12.22 0.73
CA ALA A 49 15.26 -13.11 1.51
C ALA A 49 15.92 -12.34 2.66
N GLY A 50 15.70 -12.81 3.90
CA GLY A 50 16.24 -12.15 5.09
C GLY A 50 15.50 -10.86 5.51
N MET A 51 14.48 -10.44 4.76
CA MET A 51 13.66 -9.28 5.09
C MET A 51 12.52 -9.67 6.04
N THR A 52 12.34 -8.90 7.12
CA THR A 52 11.13 -8.99 7.96
C THR A 52 9.95 -8.33 7.24
N ARG A 53 9.27 -9.07 6.37
CA ARG A 53 8.12 -8.57 5.59
C ARG A 53 6.96 -8.12 6.50
N LEU A 54 6.21 -7.12 6.02
CA LEU A 54 4.94 -6.74 6.62
C LEU A 54 3.97 -7.92 6.59
N GLN A 55 3.08 -7.98 7.56
CA GLN A 55 1.95 -8.89 7.58
C GLN A 55 0.69 -8.18 7.05
N ALA A 56 -0.31 -8.95 6.62
CA ALA A 56 -1.57 -8.40 6.10
C ALA A 56 -2.25 -7.48 7.14
N GLU A 57 -2.12 -7.81 8.42
CA GLU A 57 -2.65 -7.04 9.55
C GLU A 57 -1.99 -5.67 9.67
N ASP A 58 -0.74 -5.51 9.23
CA ASP A 58 -0.04 -4.22 9.28
C ASP A 58 -0.69 -3.22 8.31
N ILE A 59 -1.04 -3.70 7.11
CA ILE A 59 -1.75 -2.91 6.11
C ILE A 59 -3.20 -2.69 6.52
N ALA A 60 -3.86 -3.69 7.12
CA ALA A 60 -5.21 -3.54 7.64
C ALA A 60 -5.28 -2.43 8.72
N ARG A 61 -4.26 -2.31 9.59
CA ARG A 61 -4.19 -1.22 10.58
C ARG A 61 -4.01 0.15 9.92
N ALA A 62 -3.23 0.24 8.84
CA ALA A 62 -3.11 1.48 8.07
C ALA A 62 -4.46 1.89 7.45
N VAL A 63 -5.18 0.95 6.85
CA VAL A 63 -6.54 1.18 6.32
C VAL A 63 -7.49 1.62 7.44
N LEU A 64 -7.47 0.92 8.58
CA LEU A 64 -8.30 1.27 9.73
C LEU A 64 -8.05 2.70 10.21
N TYR A 65 -6.77 3.10 10.32
CA TYR A 65 -6.39 4.46 10.64
C TYR A 65 -6.97 5.47 9.65
N VAL A 66 -6.86 5.21 8.34
CA VAL A 66 -7.37 6.10 7.28
C VAL A 66 -8.88 6.29 7.42
N VAL A 67 -9.64 5.20 7.55
CA VAL A 67 -11.11 5.26 7.55
C VAL A 67 -11.68 5.77 8.87
N SER A 68 -10.96 5.60 9.99
CA SER A 68 -11.40 6.04 11.32
C SER A 68 -11.27 7.55 11.54
N GLN A 69 -10.63 8.29 10.64
CA GLN A 69 -10.44 9.73 10.83
C GLN A 69 -11.78 10.49 10.77
N PRO A 70 -11.92 11.61 11.49
CA PRO A 70 -13.07 12.50 11.38
C PRO A 70 -13.34 12.92 9.92
N SER A 71 -14.58 13.24 9.59
CA SER A 71 -15.00 13.56 8.20
C SER A 71 -14.23 14.73 7.56
N HIS A 72 -13.70 15.66 8.36
CA HIS A 72 -12.90 16.80 7.91
C HIS A 72 -11.40 16.48 7.72
N VAL A 73 -10.98 15.26 8.04
CA VAL A 73 -9.59 14.80 7.89
C VAL A 73 -9.52 13.81 6.73
N ALA A 74 -8.76 14.19 5.70
CA ALA A 74 -8.45 13.33 4.55
C ALA A 74 -6.99 12.89 4.63
N VAL A 75 -6.77 11.58 4.80
CA VAL A 75 -5.43 10.98 4.71
C VAL A 75 -5.21 10.60 3.25
N ASN A 76 -4.52 11.45 2.50
CA ASN A 76 -4.43 11.27 1.05
C ASN A 76 -3.54 10.09 0.65
N GLU A 77 -2.43 9.89 1.35
CA GLU A 77 -1.44 8.85 1.03
C GLU A 77 -0.88 8.23 2.31
N VAL A 78 -0.69 6.91 2.29
CA VAL A 78 -0.04 6.15 3.37
C VAL A 78 0.93 5.15 2.74
N LEU A 79 2.22 5.40 2.91
CA LEU A 79 3.30 4.56 2.47
C LEU A 79 3.80 3.73 3.65
N VAL A 80 3.71 2.40 3.55
CA VAL A 80 4.12 1.48 4.62
C VAL A 80 5.14 0.51 4.07
N ARG A 81 6.36 0.51 4.62
CA ARG A 81 7.43 -0.41 4.21
C ARG A 81 7.95 -1.20 5.41
N PRO A 82 8.42 -2.45 5.19
CA PRO A 82 9.36 -3.07 6.11
C PRO A 82 10.53 -2.12 6.38
N THR A 83 10.99 -2.04 7.63
CA THR A 83 12.14 -1.21 7.98
C THR A 83 13.41 -1.66 7.25
N ASP A 84 13.54 -2.97 7.02
CA ASP A 84 14.68 -3.57 6.31
C ASP A 84 14.58 -3.45 4.78
N GLN A 85 13.53 -2.80 4.26
CA GLN A 85 13.38 -2.54 2.83
C GLN A 85 14.09 -1.23 2.44
N GLU A 86 15.37 -1.34 2.10
CA GLU A 86 16.23 -0.19 1.72
C GLU A 86 15.97 0.36 0.30
N ARG A 87 15.25 -0.39 -0.55
CA ARG A 87 14.90 0.00 -1.92
C ARG A 87 13.44 -0.31 -2.27
#